data_AF-A0A2E6RG99-F1
#
_entry.id   AF-A0A2E6RG99-F1
#
_cell.length_a   1.000
_cell.length_b   1.000
_cell.length_c   1.000
_cell.angle_alpha   90.00
_cell.angle_beta   90.00
_cell.angle_gamma   90.00
#
_symmetry.space_group_name_H-M   'P 1'
#
loop_
_entity.id
_entity.type
_entity.pdbx_description
1 polymer ?
#
loop_
_entity_poly.entity_id
_entity_poly.type
_entity_poly.pdbx_seq_one_letter_code
_entity_poly.pdbx_strand_id
1 'polypeptide(L)'
;MTDTESRLSKTAWAAVNLVLLVCACAAWAWMDYRYVTQFWTPEEMREATDWLMLGIIAVSMLVNLWLLRKKRIAAHLLGALAASLAVTALWWMMIALFGNAFHAAIGGTAA
;
A
#
# COMPACT_ATOMS: atom_id res chain seq x y z
N MET A 1 5.95 -35.69 -15.70
CA MET A 1 5.53 -34.57 -14.85
C MET A 1 5.15 -33.43 -15.77
N THR A 2 3.87 -33.07 -15.85
CA THR A 2 3.42 -31.95 -16.67
C THR A 2 3.83 -30.65 -15.99
N ASP A 3 4.65 -29.86 -16.68
CA ASP A 3 5.09 -28.50 -16.34
C ASP A 3 3.92 -27.51 -16.33
N THR A 4 2.94 -27.75 -15.47
CA THR A 4 1.94 -26.76 -15.07
C THR A 4 2.57 -25.89 -13.99
N GLU A 5 3.69 -25.23 -14.30
CA GLU A 5 4.05 -24.02 -13.57
C GLU A 5 2.95 -22.99 -13.88
N SER A 6 1.87 -23.09 -13.09
CA SER A 6 0.69 -22.26 -13.13
C SER A 6 1.14 -20.80 -13.22
N ARG A 7 1.08 -20.26 -14.44
CA ARG A 7 1.31 -18.84 -14.67
C ARG A 7 0.24 -18.14 -13.84
N LEU A 8 0.66 -17.43 -12.79
CA LEU A 8 -0.25 -16.66 -11.94
C LEU A 8 -1.23 -15.89 -12.84
N SER A 9 -2.53 -16.11 -12.65
CA SER A 9 -3.54 -15.45 -13.45
C SER A 9 -3.49 -13.93 -13.19
N LYS A 10 -3.83 -13.13 -14.20
CA LYS A 10 -3.87 -11.66 -14.04
C LYS A 10 -4.80 -11.25 -12.89
N THR A 11 -5.90 -11.99 -12.70
CA THR A 11 -6.86 -11.77 -11.60
C THR A 11 -6.24 -12.08 -10.25
N ALA A 12 -5.52 -13.20 -10.10
CA ALA A 12 -4.84 -13.53 -8.84
C ALA A 12 -3.73 -12.50 -8.53
N TRP A 13 -3.00 -12.05 -9.55
CA TRP A 13 -2.00 -11.01 -9.41
C TRP A 13 -2.60 -9.67 -8.96
N ALA A 14 -3.71 -9.26 -9.57
CA ALA A 14 -4.44 -8.06 -9.18
C ALA A 14 -5.01 -8.18 -7.76
N ALA A 15 -5.55 -9.34 -7.40
CA ALA A 15 -6.07 -9.59 -6.06
C ALA A 15 -4.99 -9.46 -4.97
N VAL A 16 -3.77 -9.97 -5.21
CA VAL A 16 -2.67 -9.79 -4.26
C VAL A 16 -2.31 -8.31 -4.09
N ASN A 17 -2.25 -7.54 -5.18
CA ASN A 17 -1.98 -6.10 -5.09
C ASN A 17 -3.11 -5.32 -4.41
N LEU A 18 -4.37 -5.75 -4.58
CA LEU A 18 -5.50 -5.21 -3.84
C LEU A 18 -5.38 -5.50 -2.34
N VAL A 19 -4.97 -6.72 -1.96
CA VAL A 19 -4.73 -7.07 -0.55
C VAL A 19 -3.61 -6.20 0.04
N LEU A 20 -2.51 -5.99 -0.69
CA LEU A 20 -1.44 -5.09 -0.28
C LEU A 20 -1.94 -3.66 -0.04
N LEU A 21 -2.77 -3.14 -0.96
CA LEU A 21 -3.39 -1.83 -0.81
C LEU A 21 -4.31 -1.76 0.42
N VAL A 22 -5.14 -2.78 0.67
CA VAL A 22 -6.01 -2.85 1.85
C VAL A 22 -5.18 -2.87 3.14
N CYS A 23 -4.10 -3.64 3.19
CA CYS A 23 -3.19 -3.65 4.34
C CYS A 23 -2.53 -2.28 4.56
N ALA A 24 -2.12 -1.60 3.49
CA ALA A 24 -1.56 -0.25 3.56
C ALA A 24 -2.57 0.78 4.11
N CYS A 25 -3.82 0.71 3.66
CA CYS A 25 -4.90 1.56 4.18
C CYS A 25 -5.20 1.25 5.66
N ALA A 26 -5.22 -0.02 6.04
CA ALA A 26 -5.44 -0.43 7.44
C ALA A 26 -4.30 0.06 8.36
N ALA A 27 -3.05 -0.01 7.90
CA ALA A 27 -1.90 0.50 8.64
C ALA A 27 -1.98 2.03 8.82
N TRP A 28 -2.37 2.77 7.79
CA TRP A 28 -2.59 4.21 7.89
C TRP A 28 -3.74 4.54 8.87
N ALA A 29 -4.88 3.85 8.76
CA ALA A 29 -6.01 4.06 9.68
C ALA A 29 -5.65 3.76 11.14
N TRP A 30 -4.80 2.76 11.38
CA TRP A 30 -4.27 2.48 12.71
C TRP A 30 -3.40 3.63 13.24
N MET A 31 -2.53 4.19 12.40
CA MET A 31 -1.71 5.35 12.79
C MET A 31 -2.56 6.58 13.08
N ASP A 32 -3.57 6.86 12.24
CA ASP A 32 -4.50 7.97 12.43
C ASP A 32 -5.29 7.81 13.75
N TYR A 33 -5.75 6.60 14.06
CA TYR A 33 -6.33 6.29 15.36
C TYR A 33 -5.36 6.56 16.54
N ARG A 34 -4.08 6.21 16.39
CA ARG A 34 -3.05 6.47 17.42
C ARG A 34 -2.79 7.96 17.59
N TYR A 35 -2.77 8.72 16.49
CA TYR A 35 -2.64 10.17 16.52
C TYR A 35 -3.76 10.82 17.34
N VAL A 36 -5.01 10.42 17.10
CA VAL A 36 -6.18 10.97 17.80
C VAL A 36 -6.25 10.50 19.26
N THR A 37 -6.00 9.22 19.54
CA THR A 37 -6.27 8.64 20.88
C THR A 37 -5.08 8.66 21.83
N GLN A 38 -3.85 8.79 21.30
CA GLN A 38 -2.63 8.72 22.09
C GLN A 38 -1.78 9.98 22.00
N PHE A 39 -2.34 11.05 21.42
CA PHE A 39 -1.74 12.36 21.34
C PHE A 39 -0.33 12.33 20.74
N TRP A 40 -0.12 11.52 19.69
CA TRP A 40 1.14 11.61 18.92
C TRP A 40 1.32 13.03 18.40
N THR A 41 2.55 13.49 18.48
CA THR A 41 2.95 14.78 17.91
C THR A 41 2.88 14.73 16.38
N PRO A 42 2.73 15.89 15.72
CA PRO A 42 2.80 15.95 14.25
C PRO A 42 4.09 15.36 13.68
N GLU A 43 5.22 15.52 14.37
CA GLU A 43 6.50 14.93 14.01
C GLU A 43 6.48 13.40 14.05
N GLU A 44 5.96 12.79 15.12
CA GLU A 44 5.83 11.32 15.23
C GLU A 44 4.92 10.75 14.14
N MET A 45 3.81 11.44 13.84
CA MET A 45 2.89 11.02 12.78
C MET A 45 3.53 11.12 11.40
N ARG A 46 4.32 12.17 11.14
CA ARG A 46 5.06 12.34 9.89
C ARG A 46 6.11 11.24 9.71
N GLU A 47 6.93 11.01 10.72
CA GLU A 47 7.97 9.97 10.67
C GLU A 47 7.35 8.59 10.44
N ALA A 48 6.29 8.24 11.17
CA ALA A 48 5.58 6.98 10.99
C ALA A 48 4.98 6.86 9.57
N THR A 49 4.52 7.97 8.97
CA THR A 49 3.94 7.98 7.62
C THR A 49 5.01 7.79 6.56
N ASP A 50 6.17 8.39 6.74
CA ASP A 50 7.33 8.19 5.86
C ASP A 50 7.78 6.71 5.89
N TRP A 51 7.86 6.11 7.08
CA TRP A 51 8.17 4.68 7.22
C TRP A 51 7.10 3.79 6.61
N LEU A 52 5.82 4.12 6.77
CA LEU A 52 4.73 3.38 6.15
C LEU A 52 4.82 3.44 4.62
N MET A 53 5.09 4.60 4.04
CA MET A 53 5.27 4.77 2.59
C MET A 53 6.44 3.90 2.08
N LEU A 54 7.59 3.94 2.74
CA LEU A 54 8.74 3.09 2.39
C LEU A 54 8.40 1.61 2.53
N GLY A 55 7.65 1.24 3.58
CA GLY A 55 7.16 -0.12 3.80
C GLY A 55 6.25 -0.60 2.67
N ILE A 56 5.30 0.22 2.22
CA ILE A 56 4.39 -0.10 1.11
C ILE A 56 5.19 -0.36 -0.16
N ILE A 57 6.16 0.50 -0.50
CA ILE A 57 7.00 0.34 -1.68
C ILE A 57 7.82 -0.95 -1.58
N ALA A 58 8.53 -1.15 -0.48
CA ALA A 58 9.41 -2.30 -0.30
C ALA A 58 8.63 -3.63 -0.31
N VAL A 59 7.54 -3.72 0.45
CA VAL A 59 6.72 -4.93 0.54
C VAL A 59 6.05 -5.22 -0.81
N SER A 60 5.47 -4.20 -1.46
CA SER A 60 4.86 -4.36 -2.79
C SER A 60 5.86 -4.85 -3.82
N MET A 61 7.07 -4.27 -3.84
CA MET A 61 8.13 -4.69 -4.74
C MET A 61 8.54 -6.14 -4.49
N LEU A 62 8.83 -6.51 -3.24
CA LEU A 62 9.27 -7.87 -2.87
C LEU A 62 8.21 -8.93 -3.22
N VAL A 63 6.94 -8.66 -2.89
CA VAL A 63 5.84 -9.57 -3.21
C VAL A 63 5.71 -9.74 -4.72
N ASN A 64 5.75 -8.65 -5.49
CA ASN A 64 5.61 -8.75 -6.94
C ASN A 64 6.83 -9.38 -7.63
N LEU A 65 8.05 -9.14 -7.13
CA LEU A 65 9.24 -9.87 -7.58
C LEU A 65 9.07 -11.37 -7.34
N TRP A 66 8.66 -11.75 -6.14
CA TRP A 66 8.41 -13.16 -5.82
C TRP A 66 7.33 -13.79 -6.71
N LEU A 67 6.21 -13.09 -6.94
CA LEU A 67 5.11 -13.58 -7.79
C LEU A 67 5.52 -13.71 -9.28
N LEU A 68 6.36 -12.81 -9.77
CA LEU A 68 6.75 -12.73 -11.18
C LEU A 68 8.10 -13.42 -11.46
N ARG A 69 8.71 -14.10 -10.48
CA ARG A 69 10.04 -14.75 -10.57
C ARG A 69 10.24 -15.70 -11.74
N LYS A 70 9.16 -16.27 -12.28
CA LYS A 70 9.15 -17.21 -13.41
C LYS A 70 8.89 -16.53 -14.77
N LYS A 71 8.75 -15.21 -14.80
CA LYS A 71 8.56 -14.42 -16.03
C LYS A 71 9.91 -13.96 -16.58
N ARG A 72 9.92 -13.50 -17.84
CA ARG A 72 11.10 -12.85 -18.45
C ARG A 72 11.56 -11.70 -17.58
N ILE A 73 12.88 -11.44 -17.55
CA ILE A 73 13.49 -10.45 -16.65
C ILE A 73 12.84 -9.06 -16.77
N ALA A 74 12.50 -8.63 -17.99
CA ALA A 74 11.78 -7.38 -18.23
C ALA A 74 10.39 -7.37 -17.58
N ALA A 75 9.61 -8.44 -17.74
CA ALA A 75 8.28 -8.55 -17.12
C ALA A 75 8.34 -8.75 -15.60
N HIS A 76 9.42 -9.36 -15.10
CA HIS A 76 9.68 -9.54 -13.68
C HIS A 76 9.98 -8.20 -12.99
N LEU A 77 10.95 -7.44 -13.52
CA LEU A 77 11.36 -6.18 -12.93
C LEU A 77 10.37 -5.04 -13.20
N LEU A 78 9.96 -4.85 -14.46
CA LEU A 78 9.01 -3.78 -14.82
C LEU A 78 7.62 -4.05 -14.25
N GLY A 79 7.20 -5.32 -14.20
CA GLY A 79 5.91 -5.70 -13.61
C GLY A 79 5.90 -5.44 -12.10
N ALA A 80 6.98 -5.77 -11.39
CA ALA A 80 7.08 -5.49 -9.97
C ALA A 80 7.14 -3.99 -9.66
N LEU A 81 7.94 -3.24 -10.43
CA LEU A 81 8.03 -1.79 -10.30
C LEU A 81 6.69 -1.12 -10.59
N ALA A 82 6.04 -1.46 -11.70
CA ALA A 82 4.75 -0.88 -12.07
C ALA A 82 3.65 -1.20 -11.05
N ALA A 83 3.61 -2.43 -10.53
CA ALA A 83 2.66 -2.81 -9.48
C ALA A 83 2.93 -2.06 -8.17
N SER A 84 4.19 -1.94 -7.76
CA SER A 84 4.57 -1.18 -6.56
C SER A 84 4.21 0.29 -6.68
N LEU A 85 4.45 0.92 -7.83
CA LEU A 85 4.06 2.29 -8.11
C LEU A 85 2.53 2.44 -8.10
N ALA A 86 1.80 1.50 -8.70
CA ALA A 86 0.34 1.52 -8.72
C ALA A 86 -0.26 1.41 -7.31
N VAL A 87 0.21 0.47 -6.47
CA VAL A 87 -0.24 0.34 -5.09
C VAL A 87 0.05 1.61 -4.29
N THR A 88 1.24 2.17 -4.43
CA THR A 88 1.63 3.40 -3.72
C THR A 88 0.79 4.61 -4.16
N ALA A 89 0.56 4.77 -5.46
CA ALA A 89 -0.26 5.84 -6.00
C ALA A 89 -1.73 5.72 -5.58
N LEU A 90 -2.28 4.50 -5.62
CA LEU A 90 -3.65 4.24 -5.15
C LEU A 90 -3.77 4.50 -3.65
N TRP A 91 -2.78 4.13 -2.85
CA TRP A 91 -2.77 4.41 -1.41
C TRP A 91 -2.79 5.92 -1.13
N TRP A 92 -1.95 6.70 -1.82
CA TRP A 92 -1.98 8.17 -1.74
C TRP A 92 -3.34 8.74 -2.13
N MET A 93 -3.94 8.23 -3.21
CA MET A 93 -5.27 8.66 -3.65
C MET A 93 -6.35 8.34 -2.60
N MET A 94 -6.28 7.17 -1.97
CA MET A 94 -7.19 6.80 -0.88
C MET A 94 -7.04 7.74 0.31
N ILE A 95 -5.82 8.05 0.74
CA ILE A 95 -5.59 9.01 1.84
C ILE A 95 -6.09 10.40 1.47
N ALA A 96 -5.80 10.88 0.26
CA ALA A 96 -6.23 12.21 -0.17
C ALA A 96 -7.76 12.34 -0.26
N LEU A 97 -8.48 11.28 -0.64
CA LEU A 97 -9.94 11.31 -0.75
C LEU A 97 -10.61 11.11 0.62
N PHE A 98 -10.23 10.04 1.33
CA PHE A 98 -10.90 9.64 2.57
C PHE A 98 -10.33 10.35 3.80
N GLY A 99 -9.03 10.59 3.84
CA GLY A 99 -8.37 11.36 4.91
C GLY A 99 -8.82 12.82 4.92
N ASN A 100 -8.90 13.49 3.76
CA ASN A 100 -9.43 14.85 3.70
C ASN A 100 -10.90 14.92 4.12
N ALA A 101 -11.72 13.95 3.72
CA ALA A 101 -13.11 13.89 4.17
C ALA A 101 -13.22 13.67 5.70
N PHE A 102 -12.38 12.81 6.26
CA PHE A 102 -12.32 12.53 7.69
C PHE A 102 -11.84 13.76 8.49
N HIS A 103 -10.75 14.41 8.07
CA HIS A 103 -10.28 15.64 8.70
C HIS A 103 -11.25 16.81 8.51
N ALA A 104 -12.02 16.88 7.42
CA ALA A 104 -13.10 17.87 7.29
C ALA A 104 -14.25 17.60 8.28
N ALA A 105 -14.60 16.32 8.50
CA ALA A 105 -15.65 15.94 9.44
C ALA A 105 -15.24 16.17 10.91
N ILE A 106 -13.98 15.94 11.26
CA ILE A 106 -13.45 16.08 12.64
C ILE A 106 -12.85 17.47 12.88
N GLY A 107 -12.38 18.17 11.85
CA GLY A 107 -11.93 19.56 11.92
C GLY A 107 -13.04 20.54 12.29
N GLY A 108 -14.31 20.13 12.16
CA GLY A 108 -15.47 20.84 12.76
C GLY A 108 -15.74 20.50 14.23
N THR A 109 -15.03 19.53 14.82
CA THR A 109 -15.15 19.12 16.23
C THR A 109 -13.99 19.58 17.11
N ALA A 110 -13.02 20.27 16.53
CA ALA A 110 -11.93 20.95 17.24
C ALA A 110 -12.11 22.47 17.23
N ALA A 111 -13.32 22.93 17.56
CA ALA A 111 -13.64 24.33 17.88
C ALA A 111 -14.16 24.42 19.32
#